data_AF-A0A9X3DQC6-F1
#
_entry.id   AF-A0A9X3DQC6-F1
#
_cell.length_a   1.000
_cell.length_b   1.000
_cell.length_c   1.000
_cell.angle_alpha   90.00
_cell.angle_beta   90.00
_cell.angle_gamma   90.00
#
_symmetry.space_group_name_H-M   'P 1'
#
loop_
_entity.id
_entity.type
_entity.pdbx_description
1 polymer ?
#
loop_
_entity_poly.entity_id
_entity_poly.type
_entity_poly.pdbx_seq_one_letter_code
_entity_poly.pdbx_strand_id
1 'polypeptide(L)'
;MKRSIFFSVLLTCTFSYGKDVEQCEGIAYAADTLMTFHQMGSDVDKAKGIYANIFKEEGQIFNQIVDEVKKSTVYTNEEEAEKAVEDFKNKWKNYCIENNIK
;
A
#
# COMPACT_ATOMS: atom_id res chain seq x y z
N MET A 1 -12.89 37.90 -13.76
CA MET A 1 -12.33 36.90 -14.68
C MET A 1 -12.18 35.58 -13.95
N LYS A 2 -13.06 34.61 -14.21
CA LYS A 2 -12.99 33.26 -13.62
C LYS A 2 -12.12 32.41 -14.54
N ARG A 3 -10.93 32.01 -14.07
CA ARG A 3 -10.05 31.09 -14.80
C ARG A 3 -10.54 29.67 -14.54
N SER A 4 -11.23 29.10 -15.52
CA SER A 4 -11.42 27.66 -15.65
C SER A 4 -10.05 27.03 -15.91
N ILE A 5 -9.57 26.19 -14.99
CA ILE A 5 -8.42 25.33 -15.26
C ILE A 5 -8.95 23.94 -15.52
N PHE A 6 -8.67 23.48 -16.74
CA PHE A 6 -9.14 22.28 -17.37
C PHE A 6 -8.67 21.02 -16.62
N PHE A 7 -9.62 20.12 -16.38
CA PHE A 7 -9.40 18.70 -16.12
C PHE A 7 -8.71 18.09 -17.36
N SER A 8 -7.40 17.91 -17.30
CA SER A 8 -6.65 17.20 -18.34
C SER A 8 -6.30 15.82 -17.82
N VAL A 9 -7.26 14.91 -17.96
CA VAL A 9 -7.01 13.46 -17.96
C VAL A 9 -6.24 13.16 -19.25
N LEU A 10 -4.91 13.10 -19.18
CA LEU A 10 -4.11 12.48 -20.23
C LEU A 10 -3.88 11.02 -19.87
N LEU A 11 -4.75 10.18 -20.43
CA LEU A 11 -4.61 8.74 -20.48
C LEU A 11 -4.13 8.40 -21.91
N THR A 12 -2.83 8.19 -22.11
CA THR A 12 -2.32 7.62 -23.38
C THR A 12 -1.14 6.68 -23.15
N CYS A 13 -1.50 5.40 -22.96
CA CYS A 13 -0.87 4.17 -23.45
C CYS A 13 0.61 4.14 -23.83
N THR A 14 1.41 3.44 -23.01
CA THR A 14 2.30 2.32 -23.41
C THR A 14 2.55 1.45 -22.16
N PHE A 15 3.24 0.31 -22.29
CA PHE A 15 3.75 -0.57 -21.22
C PHE A 15 2.89 -1.78 -20.80
N SER A 16 2.96 -2.86 -21.58
CA SER A 16 2.75 -4.24 -21.07
C SER A 16 3.84 -4.70 -20.08
N TYR A 17 4.74 -3.79 -19.66
CA TYR A 17 5.73 -3.95 -18.59
C TYR A 17 5.50 -2.95 -17.43
N GLY A 18 4.48 -2.08 -17.53
CA GLY A 18 4.21 -1.00 -16.58
C GLY A 18 3.10 -1.33 -15.58
N LYS A 19 2.21 -2.28 -15.93
CA LYS A 19 1.15 -2.75 -15.02
C LYS A 19 1.70 -3.47 -13.79
N ASP A 20 2.71 -4.30 -13.96
CA ASP A 20 3.35 -5.04 -12.86
C ASP A 20 4.04 -4.08 -11.88
N VAL A 21 4.66 -3.00 -12.39
CA VAL A 21 5.21 -1.93 -11.55
C VAL A 21 4.09 -1.19 -10.82
N GLU A 22 3.01 -0.81 -11.52
CA GLU A 22 1.85 -0.12 -10.93
C GLU A 22 1.21 -0.91 -9.78
N GLN A 23 1.15 -2.23 -9.89
CA GLN A 23 0.55 -3.10 -8.90
C GLN A 23 1.44 -3.33 -7.67
N CYS A 24 2.76 -3.51 -7.87
CA CYS A 24 3.69 -3.56 -6.75
C CYS A 24 3.79 -2.20 -6.02
N GLU A 25 3.64 -1.09 -6.73
CA GLU A 25 3.48 0.23 -6.09
C GLU A 25 2.16 0.31 -5.30
N GLY A 26 1.07 -0.30 -5.78
CA GLY A 26 -0.19 -0.43 -5.05
C GLY A 26 -0.04 -1.21 -3.74
N ILE A 27 0.68 -2.34 -3.77
CA ILE A 27 1.02 -3.13 -2.58
C ILE A 27 1.91 -2.34 -1.62
N ALA A 28 2.92 -1.64 -2.14
CA ALA A 28 3.78 -0.78 -1.33
C ALA A 28 2.96 0.31 -0.62
N TYR A 29 2.06 0.99 -1.36
CA TYR A 29 1.18 2.01 -0.81
C TYR A 29 0.25 1.47 0.28
N ALA A 30 -0.33 0.28 0.08
CA ALA A 30 -1.17 -0.37 1.08
C ALA A 30 -0.38 -0.72 2.35
N ALA A 31 0.83 -1.28 2.20
CA ALA A 31 1.71 -1.62 3.31
C ALA A 31 2.14 -0.38 4.12
N ASP A 32 2.54 0.69 3.43
CA ASP A 32 2.88 1.99 4.01
C ASP A 32 1.72 2.58 4.83
N THR A 33 0.53 2.65 4.21
CA THR A 33 -0.66 3.23 4.83
C THR A 33 -1.08 2.44 6.07
N LEU A 34 -1.12 1.12 5.98
CA LEU A 34 -1.55 0.26 7.09
C LEU A 34 -0.54 0.30 8.25
N MET A 35 0.75 0.26 7.96
CA MET A 35 1.78 0.34 8.98
C MET A 35 1.79 1.71 9.66
N THR A 36 1.59 2.79 8.91
CA THR A 36 1.44 4.14 9.46
C THR A 36 0.26 4.23 10.42
N PHE A 37 -0.91 3.74 10.00
CA PHE A 37 -2.09 3.71 10.86
C PHE A 37 -1.89 2.89 12.13
N HIS A 38 -1.20 1.75 12.02
CA HIS A 38 -0.84 0.93 13.19
C HIS A 38 0.12 1.65 14.13
N GLN A 39 1.16 2.34 13.61
CA GLN A 39 2.05 3.16 14.42
C GLN A 39 1.30 4.31 15.14
N MET A 40 0.25 4.84 14.51
CA MET A 40 -0.65 5.82 15.12
C MET A 40 -1.66 5.22 16.12
N GLY A 41 -1.64 3.91 16.36
CA GLY A 41 -2.57 3.22 17.26
C GLY A 41 -3.96 2.98 16.68
N SER A 42 -4.12 3.08 15.36
CA SER A 42 -5.40 2.80 14.69
C SER A 42 -5.64 1.30 14.54
N ASP A 43 -6.91 0.90 14.65
CA ASP A 43 -7.34 -0.48 14.43
C ASP A 43 -7.40 -0.80 12.93
N VAL A 44 -6.35 -1.49 12.44
CA VAL A 44 -6.21 -1.89 11.04
C VAL A 44 -7.09 -3.09 10.65
N ASP A 45 -7.71 -3.83 11.59
CA ASP A 45 -8.59 -4.96 11.22
C ASP A 45 -9.85 -4.49 10.50
N LYS A 46 -10.31 -3.26 10.79
CA LYS A 46 -11.45 -2.67 10.08
C LYS A 46 -11.16 -2.44 8.60
N ALA A 47 -9.89 -2.30 8.22
CA ALA A 47 -9.49 -2.15 6.83
C ALA A 47 -9.69 -3.45 6.02
N LYS A 48 -9.59 -4.64 6.64
CA LYS A 48 -9.76 -5.93 5.95
C LYS A 48 -11.09 -6.01 5.18
N GLY A 49 -12.19 -5.63 5.82
CA GLY A 49 -13.52 -5.70 5.21
C GLY A 49 -13.74 -4.71 4.05
N ILE A 50 -13.06 -3.56 4.08
CA ILE A 50 -13.19 -2.53 3.05
C ILE A 50 -12.38 -2.93 1.82
N TYR A 51 -11.14 -3.37 2.01
CA TYR A 51 -10.22 -3.65 0.90
C TYR A 51 -10.41 -5.04 0.28
N ALA A 52 -10.84 -6.05 1.04
CA ALA A 52 -11.19 -7.36 0.47
C ALA A 52 -12.31 -7.29 -0.58
N ASN A 53 -13.19 -6.28 -0.48
CA ASN A 53 -14.24 -6.04 -1.47
C ASN A 53 -13.73 -5.34 -2.74
N ILE A 54 -12.65 -4.56 -2.64
CA ILE A 54 -12.05 -3.79 -3.74
C ILE A 54 -11.11 -4.68 -4.57
N PHE A 55 -10.42 -5.61 -3.92
CA PHE A 55 -9.29 -6.35 -4.47
C PHE A 55 -9.56 -7.86 -4.54
N LYS A 56 -10.62 -8.28 -5.25
CA LYS A 56 -11.13 -9.66 -5.23
C LYS A 56 -10.10 -10.76 -5.57
N GLU A 57 -9.08 -10.49 -6.38
CA GLU A 57 -7.97 -11.43 -6.68
C GLU A 57 -6.71 -11.19 -5.82
N GLU A 58 -6.49 -9.97 -5.29
CA GLU A 58 -5.32 -9.60 -4.48
C GLU A 58 -5.59 -9.64 -2.95
N GLY A 59 -6.83 -9.98 -2.54
CA GLY A 59 -7.28 -9.93 -1.15
C GLY A 59 -6.49 -10.84 -0.21
N GLN A 60 -5.85 -11.89 -0.72
CA GLN A 60 -4.97 -12.74 0.09
C GLN A 60 -3.70 -12.02 0.52
N ILE A 61 -3.04 -11.31 -0.40
CA ILE A 61 -1.84 -10.51 -0.10
C ILE A 61 -2.21 -9.40 0.87
N PHE A 62 -3.32 -8.71 0.62
CA PHE A 62 -3.78 -7.67 1.54
C PHE A 62 -4.03 -8.20 2.96
N ASN A 63 -4.69 -9.36 3.08
CA ASN A 63 -4.90 -9.98 4.39
C ASN A 63 -3.58 -10.32 5.08
N GLN A 64 -2.58 -10.80 4.34
CA GLN A 64 -1.24 -11.05 4.87
C GLN A 64 -0.56 -9.77 5.35
N ILE A 65 -0.65 -8.68 4.58
CA ILE A 65 -0.12 -7.37 4.99
C ILE A 65 -0.75 -6.95 6.32
N VAL A 66 -2.08 -6.99 6.45
CA VAL A 66 -2.74 -6.61 7.71
C VAL A 66 -2.34 -7.54 8.86
N ASP A 67 -2.27 -8.86 8.62
CA ASP A 67 -1.89 -9.82 9.66
C ASP A 67 -0.44 -9.65 10.14
N GLU A 68 0.46 -9.19 9.27
CA GLU A 68 1.82 -8.83 9.66
C GLU A 68 1.88 -7.49 10.40
N VAL A 69 1.20 -6.45 9.90
CA VAL A 69 1.16 -5.12 10.54
C VAL A 69 0.74 -5.24 12.01
N LYS A 70 -0.28 -6.04 12.30
CA LYS A 70 -0.78 -6.25 13.68
C LYS A 70 0.23 -6.86 14.64
N LYS A 71 1.21 -7.60 14.11
CA LYS A 71 2.26 -8.24 14.90
C LYS A 71 3.46 -7.31 15.08
N SER A 72 3.53 -6.24 14.31
CA SER A 72 4.60 -5.25 14.39
C SER A 72 4.51 -4.45 15.68
N THR A 73 5.67 -4.14 16.25
CA THR A 73 5.79 -3.24 17.40
C THR A 73 5.30 -1.84 17.03
N VAL A 74 4.58 -1.19 17.96
CA VAL A 74 4.27 0.24 17.89
C VAL A 74 5.35 1.00 18.65
N TYR A 75 6.05 1.89 17.96
CA TYR A 75 7.15 2.66 18.51
C TYR A 75 6.64 4.00 19.05
N THR A 76 7.20 4.44 20.18
CA THR A 76 6.91 5.78 20.73
C THR A 76 7.85 6.86 20.18
N ASN A 77 8.97 6.45 19.58
CA ASN A 77 9.91 7.33 18.91
C ASN A 77 9.52 7.48 17.43
N GLU A 78 9.47 8.72 16.96
CA GLU A 78 9.06 9.05 15.58
C GLU A 78 10.01 8.47 14.52
N GLU A 79 11.33 8.59 14.72
CA GLU A 79 12.34 8.06 13.78
C GLU A 79 12.27 6.53 13.69
N GLU A 80 12.05 5.84 14.82
CA GLU A 80 11.87 4.39 14.83
C GLU A 80 10.55 3.97 14.15
N ALA A 81 9.48 4.73 14.36
CA ALA A 81 8.18 4.50 13.73
C ALA A 81 8.25 4.70 12.20
N GLU A 82 8.85 5.80 11.73
CA GLU A 82 9.06 6.08 10.31
C GLU A 82 9.93 5.01 9.65
N LYS A 83 11.02 4.61 10.30
CA LYS A 83 11.87 3.54 9.81
C LYS A 83 11.11 2.21 9.72
N ALA A 84 10.26 1.89 10.71
CA ALA A 84 9.45 0.69 10.69
C ALA A 84 8.41 0.70 9.55
N VAL A 85 7.83 1.87 9.23
CA VAL A 85 6.94 2.05 8.06
C VAL A 85 7.71 1.83 6.77
N GLU A 86 8.85 2.49 6.60
CA GLU A 86 9.67 2.40 5.38
C GLU A 86 10.20 0.98 5.14
N ASP A 87 10.72 0.33 6.17
CA ASP A 87 11.22 -1.05 6.11
C ASP A 87 10.07 -2.01 5.73
N PHE A 88 8.87 -1.81 6.29
CA PHE A 88 7.71 -2.65 6.00
C PHE A 88 7.19 -2.45 4.57
N LYS A 89 7.09 -1.19 4.10
CA LYS A 89 6.75 -0.85 2.72
C LYS A 89 7.70 -1.51 1.73
N ASN A 90 9.01 -1.36 1.95
CA ASN A 90 10.04 -1.88 1.05
C ASN A 90 10.08 -3.42 1.06
N LYS A 91 9.85 -4.05 2.21
CA LYS A 91 9.68 -5.52 2.30
C LYS A 91 8.58 -6.00 1.35
N TRP A 92 7.39 -5.39 1.41
CA TRP A 92 6.24 -5.82 0.60
C TRP A 92 6.38 -5.49 -0.88
N LYS A 93 7.00 -4.34 -1.20
CA LYS A 93 7.37 -4.00 -2.58
C LYS A 93 8.31 -5.03 -3.18
N ASN A 94 9.38 -5.39 -2.46
CA ASN A 94 10.35 -6.38 -2.92
C ASN A 94 9.71 -7.77 -3.05
N TYR A 95 8.87 -8.16 -2.07
CA TYR A 95 8.13 -9.41 -2.14
C TYR A 95 7.27 -9.50 -3.41
N CYS A 96 6.57 -8.42 -3.78
CA CYS A 96 5.78 -8.37 -5.01
C CYS A 96 6.64 -8.58 -6.26
N ILE A 97 7.77 -7.85 -6.35
CA ILE A 97 8.71 -7.92 -7.50
C ILE A 97 9.32 -9.32 -7.61
N GLU A 98 9.83 -9.87 -6.50
CA GLU A 98 10.51 -11.17 -6.47
C GLU A 98 9.57 -12.33 -6.83
N ASN A 99 8.28 -12.23 -6.47
CA ASN A 99 7.29 -13.27 -6.71
C ASN A 99 6.49 -13.04 -8.01
N ASN A 100 6.79 -11.98 -8.79
CA ASN A 100 6.06 -11.61 -10.00
C ASN A 100 4.54 -11.59 -9.78
N ILE A 101 4.09 -10.95 -8.69
CA ILE A 101 2.68 -10.82 -8.38
C ILE A 101 2.05 -9.88 -9.43
N LYS A 102 1.03 -10.37 -10.13
CA LYS A 102 0.28 -9.72 -11.21
C LYS A 102 -1.20 -9.66 -10.89
#